data_AF-A0AAW2LKN2-F1
#
_entry.id   AF-A0AAW2LKN2-F1
#
_cell.length_a   1.000
_cell.length_b   1.000
_cell.length_c   1.000
_cell.angle_alpha   90.00
_cell.angle_beta   90.00
_cell.angle_gamma   90.00
#
_symmetry.space_group_name_H-M   'P 1'
#
loop_
_entity.id
_entity.type
_entity.pdbx_description
1 polymer ?
#
loop_
_entity_poly.entity_id
_entity_poly.type
_entity_poly.pdbx_seq_one_letter_code
_entity_poly.pdbx_strand_id
1 'polypeptide(L)'
;MEFFNPNSSDFSCKFRFFMTWISSAESFGDRELLAMNSLSKAHPSGSLIVASNSLDSRSGMQILRPFLEKGLKVTAISPDFNYLFKKTPAQGLSYRFGGIYLDTDIIILKSFSGLKNAIGAQTIDLDIGKRSKLNNAVMIFDEGHPLLYKFIQDFALTLDGNKWGHNGPYMVSRVVSRVAGRPGYNFTVLPPIAFLSGELEQD
;
A
#
# COMPACT_ATOMS: atom_id res chain seq x y z
N MET A 1 2.38 -2.66 18.46
CA MET A 1 1.10 -2.44 17.72
C MET A 1 0.15 -1.47 18.44
N GLU A 2 0.55 -0.84 19.55
CA GLU A 2 -0.21 0.24 20.20
C GLU A 2 -0.46 1.45 19.28
N PHE A 3 0.36 1.62 18.24
CA PHE A 3 0.28 2.69 17.25
C PHE A 3 -1.08 2.83 16.53
N PHE A 4 -1.86 1.75 16.42
CA PHE A 4 -3.21 1.78 15.86
C PHE A 4 -4.30 1.44 16.88
N ASN A 5 -4.00 1.42 18.18
CA ASN A 5 -4.97 1.04 19.20
C ASN A 5 -6.09 2.09 19.31
N PRO A 6 -7.35 1.75 18.95
CA PRO A 6 -8.46 2.69 19.00
C PRO A 6 -8.87 3.08 20.43
N ASN A 7 -8.42 2.33 21.44
CA ASN A 7 -8.74 2.56 22.85
C ASN A 7 -7.68 3.40 23.59
N SER A 8 -6.59 3.81 22.90
CA SER A 8 -5.66 4.78 23.49
C SER A 8 -6.20 6.19 23.28
N SER A 9 -6.37 6.95 24.36
CA SER A 9 -6.96 8.30 24.38
C SER A 9 -6.12 9.37 23.67
N ASP A 10 -5.07 8.98 22.93
CA ASP A 10 -4.08 9.86 22.31
C ASP A 10 -3.95 9.64 20.77
N PHE A 11 -4.68 8.67 20.19
CA PHE A 11 -4.51 8.26 18.79
C PHE A 11 -5.79 7.86 18.05
N SER A 12 -6.73 8.79 17.82
CA SER A 12 -7.74 8.58 16.77
C SER A 12 -7.12 8.80 15.38
N CYS A 13 -6.51 7.76 14.81
CA CYS A 13 -6.02 7.85 13.44
C CYS A 13 -7.16 7.73 12.43
N LYS A 14 -7.53 8.84 11.76
CA LYS A 14 -8.58 8.84 10.73
C LYS A 14 -8.18 8.04 9.47
N PHE A 15 -6.91 8.11 9.09
CA PHE A 15 -6.38 7.42 7.90
C PHE A 15 -5.12 6.65 8.25
N ARG A 16 -5.20 5.33 8.07
CA ARG A 16 -4.09 4.39 8.32
C ARG A 16 -3.45 4.02 6.99
N PHE A 17 -2.19 4.37 6.83
CA PHE A 17 -1.38 4.13 5.64
C PHE A 17 -0.34 3.05 5.92
N PHE A 18 -0.03 2.27 4.89
CA PHE A 18 0.96 1.21 4.90
C PHE A 18 1.83 1.33 3.67
N MET A 19 3.14 1.26 3.85
CA MET A 19 4.12 1.22 2.77
C MET A 19 5.12 0.08 3.02
N THR A 20 5.80 -0.38 1.98
CA THR A 20 6.91 -1.34 2.09
C THR A 20 8.19 -0.68 1.58
N TRP A 21 9.28 -0.74 2.34
CA TRP A 21 10.60 -0.31 1.87
C TRP A 21 11.64 -1.41 2.17
N ILE A 22 12.13 -2.05 1.11
CA ILE A 22 13.06 -3.20 1.22
C ILE A 22 14.52 -2.83 0.92
N SER A 23 14.77 -1.63 0.39
CA SER A 23 16.11 -1.15 0.05
C SER A 23 16.85 -0.60 1.27
N SER A 24 18.11 -0.20 1.12
CA SER A 24 18.87 0.44 2.19
C SER A 24 18.26 1.81 2.55
N ALA A 25 18.57 2.31 3.75
CA ALA A 25 18.06 3.61 4.18
C ALA A 25 18.68 4.76 3.36
N GLU A 26 19.92 4.59 2.93
CA GLU A 26 20.69 5.55 2.13
C GLU A 26 20.13 5.69 0.71
N SER A 27 19.43 4.68 0.20
CA SER A 27 18.74 4.74 -1.10
C SER A 27 17.38 5.44 -1.03
N PHE A 28 16.90 5.83 0.15
CA PHE A 28 15.63 6.54 0.29
C PHE A 28 15.80 7.98 -0.21
N GLY A 29 15.43 8.21 -1.47
CA GLY A 29 15.83 9.39 -2.23
C GLY A 29 14.73 10.42 -2.43
N ASP A 30 14.97 11.34 -3.36
CA ASP A 30 14.06 12.47 -3.64
C ASP A 30 12.66 12.01 -4.06
N ARG A 31 12.56 10.87 -4.76
CA ARG A 31 11.28 10.32 -5.22
C ARG A 31 10.41 9.90 -4.03
N GLU A 32 10.97 9.14 -3.11
CA GLU A 32 10.25 8.67 -1.92
C GLU A 32 9.98 9.83 -0.94
N LEU A 33 10.93 10.77 -0.81
CA LEU A 33 10.73 11.99 -0.03
C LEU A 33 9.58 12.83 -0.61
N LEU A 34 9.45 12.92 -1.93
CA LEU A 34 8.35 13.64 -2.58
C LEU A 34 7.00 12.95 -2.34
N ALA A 35 6.94 11.62 -2.47
CA ALA A 35 5.77 10.82 -2.15
C ALA A 35 5.32 11.04 -0.69
N MET A 36 6.24 10.91 0.26
CA MET A 36 5.99 11.13 1.69
C MET A 36 5.53 12.57 1.99
N ASN A 37 6.13 13.58 1.33
CA ASN A 37 5.69 14.97 1.46
C ASN A 37 4.26 15.16 0.91
N SER A 38 3.93 14.53 -0.22
CA SER A 38 2.58 14.60 -0.78
C SER A 38 1.54 13.97 0.16
N LEU A 39 1.89 12.83 0.78
CA LEU A 39 1.07 12.17 1.80
C LEU A 39 0.85 13.06 3.01
N SER A 40 1.92 13.63 3.56
CA SER A 40 1.86 14.52 4.72
C SER A 40 1.00 15.76 4.44
N LYS A 41 1.07 16.34 3.23
CA LYS A 41 0.23 17.46 2.81
C LYS A 41 -1.24 17.08 2.66
N ALA A 42 -1.54 15.95 2.03
CA ALA A 42 -2.92 15.51 1.80
C ALA A 42 -3.59 14.98 3.07
N HIS A 43 -2.80 14.43 4.01
CA HIS A 43 -3.25 13.78 5.23
C HIS A 43 -2.36 14.13 6.45
N PRO A 44 -2.43 15.39 6.94
CA PRO A 44 -1.56 15.88 8.01
C PRO A 44 -1.82 15.23 9.38
N SER A 45 -2.92 14.50 9.56
CA SER A 45 -3.24 13.73 10.77
C SER A 45 -3.33 12.22 10.49
N GLY A 46 -2.76 11.76 9.37
CA GLY A 46 -2.68 10.34 9.03
C GLY A 46 -1.63 9.61 9.88
N SER A 47 -1.78 8.29 10.01
CA SER A 47 -0.74 7.44 10.56
C SER A 47 -0.20 6.52 9.47
N LEU A 48 1.12 6.51 9.30
CA LEU A 48 1.83 5.68 8.35
C LEU A 48 2.71 4.65 9.08
N ILE A 49 2.55 3.38 8.71
CA ILE A 49 3.54 2.35 9.01
C ILE A 49 4.32 2.03 7.74
N VAL A 50 5.65 2.07 7.84
CA VAL A 50 6.55 1.57 6.80
C VAL A 50 7.11 0.22 7.23
N ALA A 51 6.76 -0.86 6.53
CA ALA A 51 7.38 -2.16 6.75
C ALA A 51 8.79 -2.15 6.14
N SER A 52 9.82 -2.05 6.99
CA SER A 52 11.20 -1.87 6.56
C SER A 52 12.20 -2.13 7.68
N ASN A 53 13.20 -2.97 7.41
CA ASN A 53 14.33 -3.16 8.33
C ASN A 53 15.27 -1.97 8.38
N SER A 54 15.55 -1.39 7.21
CA SER A 54 16.54 -0.32 7.09
C SER A 54 16.02 0.97 7.70
N LEU A 55 14.72 1.26 7.53
CA LEU A 55 14.11 2.44 8.13
C LEU A 55 13.76 2.26 9.62
N ASP A 56 13.60 1.02 10.10
CA ASP A 56 13.49 0.71 11.53
C ASP A 56 14.88 0.68 12.19
N SER A 57 15.58 1.81 12.09
CA SER A 57 16.92 2.04 12.63
C SER A 57 17.07 3.51 13.05
N ARG A 58 18.16 3.86 13.75
CA ARG A 58 18.42 5.27 14.09
C ARG A 58 18.55 6.16 12.85
N SER A 59 19.27 5.68 11.84
CA SER A 59 19.45 6.41 10.57
C SER A 59 18.13 6.54 9.83
N GLY A 60 17.34 5.46 9.76
CA GLY A 60 15.99 5.49 9.21
C GLY A 60 15.07 6.48 9.91
N MET A 61 15.12 6.54 11.24
CA MET A 61 14.35 7.50 12.01
C MET A 61 14.75 8.96 11.72
N GLN A 62 16.02 9.24 11.42
CA GLN A 62 16.45 10.57 11.00
C GLN A 62 15.81 10.97 9.65
N ILE A 63 15.63 10.01 8.74
CA ILE A 63 14.94 10.21 7.45
C ILE A 63 13.44 10.47 7.67
N LEU A 64 12.81 9.75 8.61
CA LEU A 64 11.36 9.83 8.84
C LEU A 64 10.94 11.02 9.73
N ARG A 65 11.84 11.52 10.59
CA ARG A 65 11.57 12.59 11.56
C ARG A 65 10.96 13.87 10.96
N PRO A 66 11.41 14.39 9.81
CA PRO A 66 10.81 15.59 9.22
C PRO A 66 9.31 15.44 8.90
N PHE A 67 8.81 14.22 8.70
CA PHE A 67 7.38 13.98 8.44
C PHE A 67 6.55 13.94 9.72
N LEU A 68 7.14 13.45 10.83
CA LEU A 68 6.53 13.55 12.16
C LEU A 68 6.32 15.01 12.57
N GLU A 69 7.34 15.84 12.32
CA GLU A 69 7.29 17.28 12.63
C GLU A 69 6.24 18.02 11.77
N LYS A 70 5.87 17.47 10.61
CA LYS A 70 4.79 17.96 9.74
C LYS A 70 3.41 17.39 10.08
N GLY A 71 3.28 16.64 11.18
CA GLY A 71 2.03 16.09 11.70
C GLY A 71 1.70 14.67 11.24
N LEU A 72 2.35 14.16 10.19
CA LEU A 72 2.18 12.77 9.76
C LEU A 72 2.77 11.85 10.82
N LYS A 73 1.92 11.09 11.52
CA LYS A 73 2.38 10.10 12.51
C LYS A 73 3.02 8.95 11.73
N VAL A 74 4.34 8.88 11.65
CA VAL A 74 5.05 7.83 10.90
C VAL A 74 5.94 6.99 11.81
N THR A 75 5.94 5.68 11.57
CA THR A 75 6.88 4.74 12.20
C THR A 75 7.30 3.68 11.18
N ALA A 76 8.54 3.21 11.29
CA ALA A 76 8.99 2.03 10.58
C ALA A 76 8.94 0.83 11.53
N ILE A 77 8.61 -0.34 10.98
CA ILE A 77 8.69 -1.60 11.72
C ILE A 77 9.49 -2.59 10.90
N SER A 78 10.46 -3.25 11.52
CA SER A 78 11.12 -4.43 10.95
C SER A 78 10.12 -5.57 10.94
N PRO A 79 9.63 -6.00 9.77
CA PRO A 79 8.73 -7.13 9.72
C PRO A 79 9.53 -8.42 10.02
N ASP A 80 8.97 -9.31 10.85
CA ASP A 80 9.58 -10.61 11.10
C ASP A 80 9.59 -11.42 9.78
N PHE A 81 10.77 -11.67 9.20
CA PHE A 81 10.89 -12.38 7.92
C PHE A 81 10.39 -13.82 7.99
N ASN A 82 10.51 -14.47 9.14
CA ASN A 82 9.96 -15.81 9.34
C ASN A 82 8.42 -15.79 9.28
N TYR A 83 7.81 -14.64 9.59
CA TYR A 83 6.38 -14.38 9.46
C TYR A 83 6.00 -13.83 8.06
N LEU A 84 6.83 -12.99 7.44
CA LEU A 84 6.63 -12.47 6.08
C LEU A 84 6.69 -13.56 5.01
N PHE A 85 7.75 -14.38 5.01
CA PHE A 85 7.92 -15.47 4.05
C PHE A 85 6.90 -16.59 4.26
N LYS A 86 6.30 -16.66 5.46
CA LYS A 86 5.24 -17.63 5.72
C LYS A 86 3.85 -17.07 5.43
N LYS A 87 3.52 -15.79 5.68
CA LYS A 87 2.10 -15.36 5.67
C LYS A 87 1.70 -13.92 5.28
N THR A 88 2.51 -12.85 5.29
CA THR A 88 1.93 -11.50 5.03
C THR A 88 2.90 -10.37 4.62
N PRO A 89 2.87 -9.88 3.36
CA PRO A 89 3.39 -8.56 2.94
C PRO A 89 2.71 -7.39 3.68
N ALA A 90 3.03 -6.12 3.38
CA ALA A 90 2.31 -4.96 3.92
C ALA A 90 0.78 -5.00 3.65
N GLN A 91 0.36 -5.71 2.59
CA GLN A 91 -1.04 -6.10 2.33
C GLN A 91 -1.68 -6.86 3.52
N GLY A 92 -0.90 -7.61 4.28
CA GLY A 92 -1.36 -8.29 5.48
C GLY A 92 -1.55 -7.37 6.69
N LEU A 93 -0.76 -6.31 6.78
CA LEU A 93 -1.01 -5.25 7.78
C LEU A 93 -2.32 -4.53 7.44
N SER A 94 -2.53 -4.14 6.17
CA SER A 94 -3.79 -3.53 5.75
C SER A 94 -4.96 -4.51 5.81
N TYR A 95 -4.76 -5.82 5.64
CA TYR A 95 -5.80 -6.83 5.89
C TYR A 95 -6.21 -6.88 7.36
N ARG A 96 -5.23 -6.92 8.26
CA ARG A 96 -5.48 -7.05 9.71
C ARG A 96 -6.10 -5.81 10.32
N PHE A 97 -5.79 -4.62 9.80
CA PHE A 97 -6.23 -3.37 10.40
C PHE A 97 -7.23 -2.60 9.53
N GLY A 98 -7.37 -2.94 8.25
CA GLY A 98 -7.94 -2.03 7.26
C GLY A 98 -7.00 -0.84 7.01
N GLY A 99 -7.27 -0.09 5.93
CA GLY A 99 -6.55 1.13 5.59
C GLY A 99 -6.08 1.16 4.15
N ILE A 100 -5.01 1.92 3.92
CA ILE A 100 -4.55 2.31 2.59
C ILE A 100 -3.11 1.83 2.42
N TYR A 101 -2.89 0.88 1.54
CA TYR A 101 -1.56 0.52 1.07
C TYR A 101 -1.15 1.45 -0.08
N LEU A 102 0.09 1.92 -0.05
CA LEU A 102 0.73 2.73 -1.08
C LEU A 102 2.14 2.20 -1.34
N ASP A 103 2.57 2.22 -2.60
CA ASP A 103 4.01 2.12 -2.90
C ASP A 103 4.71 3.42 -2.48
N THR A 104 6.00 3.32 -2.18
CA THR A 104 6.79 4.43 -1.61
C THR A 104 7.07 5.54 -2.61
N ASP A 105 6.77 5.34 -3.88
CA ASP A 105 6.98 6.29 -4.97
C ASP A 105 5.67 6.90 -5.53
N ILE A 106 4.56 6.72 -4.82
CA ILE A 106 3.26 7.26 -5.21
C ILE A 106 3.08 8.71 -4.73
N ILE A 107 2.84 9.61 -5.68
CA ILE A 107 2.48 11.01 -5.39
C ILE A 107 0.97 11.13 -5.24
N ILE A 108 0.54 11.64 -4.09
CA ILE A 108 -0.87 11.85 -3.74
C ILE A 108 -1.28 13.29 -4.11
N LEU A 109 -2.25 13.39 -5.02
CA LEU A 109 -2.77 14.68 -5.49
C LEU A 109 -3.98 15.17 -4.69
N LYS A 110 -4.78 14.24 -4.15
CA LYS A 110 -6.02 14.54 -3.42
C LYS A 110 -6.20 13.59 -2.24
N SER A 111 -7.01 14.04 -1.28
CA SER A 111 -7.36 13.23 -0.11
C SER A 111 -8.09 11.95 -0.50
N PHE A 112 -7.78 10.84 0.18
CA PHE A 112 -8.50 9.57 0.11
C PHE A 112 -9.86 9.56 0.81
N SER A 113 -10.35 10.72 1.27
CA SER A 113 -11.64 10.83 1.96
C SER A 113 -12.79 10.31 1.08
N GLY A 114 -13.63 9.44 1.64
CA GLY A 114 -14.78 8.86 0.94
C GLY A 114 -14.48 7.63 0.09
N LEU A 115 -13.20 7.27 -0.09
CA LEU A 115 -12.82 6.04 -0.78
C LEU A 115 -12.83 4.84 0.17
N LYS A 116 -13.38 3.72 -0.29
CA LYS A 116 -13.41 2.44 0.42
C LYS A 116 -13.39 1.29 -0.58
N ASN A 117 -12.74 0.20 -0.20
CA ASN A 117 -12.66 -1.04 -0.99
C ASN A 117 -12.37 -0.72 -2.46
N ALA A 118 -11.19 -0.17 -2.72
CA ALA A 118 -10.81 0.32 -4.03
C ALA A 118 -9.36 -0.02 -4.37
N ILE A 119 -9.09 -0.18 -5.66
CA ILE A 119 -7.75 -0.51 -6.21
C ILE A 119 -7.42 0.48 -7.31
N GLY A 120 -6.19 0.97 -7.35
CA GLY A 120 -5.67 1.77 -8.46
C GLY A 120 -5.55 0.98 -9.77
N ALA A 121 -5.99 1.55 -10.88
CA ALA A 121 -5.65 1.05 -12.20
C ALA A 121 -4.28 1.56 -12.63
N GLN A 122 -3.51 0.70 -13.31
CA GLN A 122 -2.26 1.04 -13.99
C GLN A 122 -2.55 1.73 -15.33
N THR A 123 -3.44 1.13 -16.13
CA THR A 123 -3.90 1.70 -17.40
C THR A 123 -5.43 1.59 -17.53
N ILE A 124 -6.06 2.63 -18.07
CA ILE A 124 -7.42 2.55 -18.59
C ILE A 124 -7.28 2.14 -20.03
N ASP A 125 -7.59 0.89 -20.35
CA ASP A 125 -7.83 0.52 -21.75
C ASP A 125 -9.21 1.09 -22.10
N LEU A 126 -9.23 2.18 -22.87
CA LEU A 126 -10.46 2.88 -23.29
C LEU A 126 -11.23 2.10 -24.36
N ASP A 127 -10.68 0.98 -24.83
CA ASP A 127 -11.34 0.09 -25.77
C ASP A 127 -12.38 -0.79 -25.06
N ILE A 128 -13.64 -0.59 -25.45
CA ILE A 128 -14.83 -1.31 -25.00
C ILE A 128 -14.57 -2.82 -25.07
N GLY A 129 -14.32 -3.45 -23.91
CA GLY A 129 -14.18 -4.90 -23.77
C GLY A 129 -12.87 -5.41 -23.18
N LYS A 130 -11.84 -4.57 -23.02
CA LYS A 130 -10.61 -4.95 -22.29
C LYS A 130 -10.64 -4.45 -20.85
N ARG A 131 -10.32 -5.33 -19.90
CA ARG A 131 -10.26 -4.99 -18.47
C ARG A 131 -9.06 -4.09 -18.20
N SER A 132 -9.24 -3.02 -17.42
CA SER A 132 -8.15 -2.19 -16.93
C SER A 132 -7.06 -3.06 -16.27
N LYS A 133 -5.79 -2.88 -16.63
CA LYS A 133 -4.69 -3.51 -15.90
C LYS A 133 -4.66 -2.88 -14.51
N LEU A 134 -4.78 -3.71 -13.47
CA LEU A 134 -4.72 -3.26 -12.08
C LEU A 134 -3.28 -3.40 -11.59
N ASN A 135 -2.82 -2.42 -10.80
CA ASN A 135 -1.58 -2.57 -10.04
C ASN A 135 -1.90 -2.70 -8.55
N ASN A 136 -0.88 -3.06 -7.78
CA ASN A 136 -0.93 -3.12 -6.33
C ASN A 136 -0.35 -1.86 -5.68
N ALA A 137 -0.14 -0.78 -6.43
CA ALA A 137 0.53 0.42 -5.94
C ALA A 137 -0.38 1.30 -5.05
N VAL A 138 -1.71 1.19 -5.22
CA VAL A 138 -2.71 1.83 -4.36
C VAL A 138 -3.84 0.86 -4.08
N MET A 139 -4.03 0.50 -2.80
CA MET A 139 -5.12 -0.37 -2.36
C MET A 139 -5.76 0.16 -1.09
N ILE A 140 -7.08 0.30 -1.10
CA ILE A 140 -7.87 0.86 -0.01
C ILE A 140 -8.86 -0.21 0.41
N PHE A 141 -8.77 -0.75 1.60
CA PHE A 141 -9.67 -1.82 2.04
C PHE A 141 -10.09 -1.65 3.49
N ASP A 142 -11.33 -2.04 3.78
CA ASP A 142 -11.78 -2.26 5.13
C ASP A 142 -11.04 -3.45 5.76
N GLU A 143 -11.02 -3.50 7.09
CA GLU A 143 -10.43 -4.61 7.84
C GLU A 143 -11.07 -5.94 7.44
N GLY A 144 -10.23 -6.96 7.21
CA GLY A 144 -10.68 -8.31 6.90
C GLY A 144 -11.31 -8.47 5.51
N HIS A 145 -11.20 -7.48 4.60
CA HIS A 145 -11.85 -7.57 3.30
C HIS A 145 -11.42 -8.83 2.52
N PRO A 146 -12.36 -9.67 2.03
CA PRO A 146 -12.04 -11.00 1.51
C PRO A 146 -11.23 -10.96 0.21
N LEU A 147 -11.34 -9.87 -0.59
CA LEU A 147 -10.49 -9.68 -1.77
C LEU A 147 -9.00 -9.57 -1.40
N LEU A 148 -8.69 -8.84 -0.32
CA LEU A 148 -7.31 -8.65 0.13
C LEU A 148 -6.73 -9.96 0.68
N TYR A 149 -7.54 -10.76 1.38
CA TYR A 149 -7.17 -12.13 1.74
C TYR A 149 -6.82 -12.98 0.52
N LYS A 150 -7.59 -12.87 -0.58
CA LYS A 150 -7.31 -13.61 -1.81
C LYS A 150 -6.02 -13.17 -2.48
N PHE A 151 -5.65 -11.89 -2.43
CA PHE A 151 -4.33 -11.44 -2.88
C PHE A 151 -3.21 -12.07 -2.06
N ILE A 152 -3.29 -12.01 -0.73
CA ILE A 152 -2.29 -12.60 0.17
C ILE A 152 -2.18 -14.12 -0.07
N GLN A 153 -3.31 -14.81 -0.19
CA GLN A 153 -3.36 -16.24 -0.47
C GLN A 153 -2.70 -16.59 -1.80
N ASP A 154 -3.00 -15.83 -2.86
CA ASP A 154 -2.44 -16.07 -4.18
C ASP A 154 -0.94 -15.79 -4.24
N PHE A 155 -0.50 -14.68 -3.65
CA PHE A 155 0.92 -14.35 -3.50
C PHE A 155 1.67 -15.48 -2.79
N ALA A 156 1.16 -15.95 -1.64
CA ALA A 156 1.82 -17.01 -0.87
C ALA A 156 1.92 -18.35 -1.62
N LEU A 157 0.92 -18.68 -2.46
CA LEU A 157 0.89 -19.94 -3.21
C LEU A 157 1.70 -19.90 -4.50
N THR A 158 1.86 -18.72 -5.09
CA THR A 158 2.38 -18.59 -6.46
C THR A 158 3.62 -17.72 -6.58
N LEU A 159 4.19 -17.25 -5.46
CA LEU A 159 5.38 -16.38 -5.44
C LEU A 159 6.48 -16.93 -6.34
N ASP A 160 6.89 -16.13 -7.31
CA ASP A 160 8.06 -16.39 -8.16
C ASP A 160 9.03 -15.23 -7.99
N GLY A 161 10.10 -15.44 -7.21
CA GLY A 161 11.08 -14.40 -6.89
C GLY A 161 11.78 -13.80 -8.12
N ASN A 162 11.67 -14.43 -9.29
CA ASN A 162 12.28 -13.95 -10.53
C ASN A 162 11.31 -13.13 -11.40
N LYS A 163 10.03 -13.03 -11.04
CA LYS A 163 9.00 -12.38 -11.87
C LYS A 163 8.21 -11.33 -11.10
N TRP A 164 8.64 -10.08 -11.19
CA TRP A 164 7.95 -8.95 -10.54
C TRP A 164 6.48 -8.85 -10.95
N GLY A 165 6.19 -8.81 -12.26
CA GLY A 165 4.82 -8.65 -12.78
C GLY A 165 3.88 -9.76 -12.33
N HIS A 166 4.40 -10.98 -12.20
CA HIS A 166 3.67 -12.14 -11.69
C HIS A 166 3.24 -11.98 -10.23
N ASN A 167 4.01 -11.28 -9.40
CA ASN A 167 3.73 -11.10 -7.98
C ASN A 167 2.90 -9.84 -7.69
N GLY A 168 2.90 -8.86 -8.60
CA GLY A 168 2.19 -7.59 -8.46
C GLY A 168 0.98 -7.48 -9.41
N PRO A 169 1.09 -6.74 -10.53
CA PRO A 169 -0.05 -6.40 -11.39
C PRO A 169 -0.79 -7.61 -11.96
N TYR A 170 -0.08 -8.67 -12.37
CA TYR A 170 -0.73 -9.88 -12.86
C TYR A 170 -1.39 -10.68 -11.74
N MET A 171 -0.89 -10.61 -10.50
CA MET A 171 -1.53 -11.20 -9.32
C MET A 171 -2.86 -10.53 -9.00
N VAL A 172 -2.88 -9.20 -8.96
CA VAL A 172 -4.11 -8.45 -8.71
C VAL A 172 -5.15 -8.76 -9.80
N SER A 173 -4.74 -8.65 -11.06
CA SER A 173 -5.61 -8.85 -12.22
C SER A 173 -6.21 -10.27 -12.28
N ARG A 174 -5.40 -11.30 -12.01
CA ARG A 174 -5.89 -12.70 -12.04
C ARG A 174 -6.81 -13.04 -10.88
N VAL A 175 -6.55 -12.51 -9.67
CA VAL A 175 -7.40 -12.75 -8.50
C VAL A 175 -8.74 -12.04 -8.67
N VAL A 176 -8.73 -10.77 -9.09
CA VAL A 176 -9.94 -10.02 -9.41
C VAL A 176 -10.78 -10.75 -10.47
N SER A 177 -10.13 -11.23 -11.54
CA SER A 177 -10.82 -11.99 -12.59
C SER A 177 -11.47 -13.27 -12.08
N ARG A 178 -10.88 -13.95 -11.09
CA ARG A 178 -11.45 -15.17 -10.47
C ARG A 178 -12.65 -14.90 -9.59
N VAL A 179 -12.71 -13.73 -8.93
CA VAL A 179 -13.80 -13.38 -8.00
C VAL A 179 -14.87 -12.48 -8.62
N ALA A 180 -14.67 -12.02 -9.87
CA ALA A 180 -15.62 -11.18 -10.58
C ALA A 180 -17.03 -11.80 -10.59
N GLY A 181 -18.04 -10.98 -10.24
CA GLY A 181 -19.43 -11.41 -10.16
C GLY A 181 -19.79 -12.26 -8.94
N ARG A 182 -18.84 -12.59 -8.06
CA ARG A 182 -19.12 -13.33 -6.83
C ARG A 182 -19.57 -12.37 -5.70
N PRO A 183 -20.60 -12.73 -4.93
CA PRO A 183 -21.04 -11.91 -3.80
C PRO A 183 -19.93 -11.79 -2.74
N GLY A 184 -19.86 -10.62 -2.09
CA GLY A 184 -18.91 -10.36 -1.00
C GLY A 184 -17.54 -9.81 -1.42
N TYR A 185 -17.27 -9.64 -2.73
CA TYR A 185 -16.02 -9.06 -3.25
C TYR A 185 -16.24 -7.67 -3.87
N ASN A 186 -17.02 -6.81 -3.21
CA ASN A 186 -17.34 -5.50 -3.75
C ASN A 186 -16.12 -4.58 -3.68
N PHE A 187 -15.70 -4.04 -4.82
CA PHE A 187 -14.65 -3.04 -4.88
C PHE A 187 -14.82 -2.10 -6.07
N THR A 188 -14.16 -0.95 -6.02
CA THR A 188 -14.12 0.04 -7.12
C THR A 188 -12.72 0.11 -7.72
N VAL A 189 -12.63 0.30 -9.03
CA VAL A 189 -11.35 0.60 -9.70
C VAL A 189 -11.19 2.11 -9.81
N LEU A 190 -10.11 2.64 -9.23
CA LEU A 190 -9.76 4.05 -9.33
C LEU A 190 -8.98 4.29 -10.63
N PRO A 191 -9.27 5.38 -11.38
CA PRO A 191 -8.54 5.70 -12.59
C PRO A 191 -7.08 6.08 -12.28
N PRO A 192 -6.12 5.87 -13.21
CA PRO A 192 -4.70 6.21 -13.04
C PRO A 192 -4.48 7.68 -12.69
N ILE A 193 -5.35 8.60 -13.17
CA ILE A 193 -5.22 10.03 -12.90
C ILE A 193 -5.33 10.42 -11.42
N ALA A 194 -5.73 9.48 -10.56
CA ALA A 194 -5.77 9.70 -9.12
C ALA A 194 -4.36 9.72 -8.49
N PHE A 195 -3.35 9.06 -9.11
CA PHE A 195 -2.00 8.89 -8.55
C PHE A 195 -0.93 8.82 -9.65
N LEU A 196 0.19 9.52 -9.48
CA LEU A 196 1.33 9.39 -10.39
C LEU A 196 2.27 8.30 -9.87
N SER A 197 2.50 7.26 -10.65
CA SER A 197 3.58 6.28 -10.46
C SER A 197 4.66 6.46 -11.52
N GLY A 198 5.91 6.19 -11.16
CA GLY A 198 7.05 6.27 -12.08
C GLY A 198 7.32 4.97 -12.85
N GLU A 199 6.33 4.08 -12.96
CA GLU A 199 6.44 2.81 -13.67
C GLU A 199 6.49 3.05 -15.19
N LEU A 200 7.70 3.14 -15.73
CA LEU A 200 7.92 2.88 -17.15
C LEU A 200 7.91 1.35 -17.34
N GLU A 201 7.09 0.90 -18.28
CA GLU A 201 6.93 -0.51 -18.68
C GLU A 201 8.29 -1.21 -18.79
N GLN A 202 8.53 -2.20 -17.93
CA GLN A 202 9.52 -3.24 -18.20
C GLN A 202 8.76 -4.54 -18.37
N ASP A 203 8.67 -4.97 -19.63
CA ASP A 203 8.24 -6.29 -20.06
C ASP A 203 9.21 -7.39 -19.62
#